data_AF-A0A2Z6GBZ4-F1
#
_entry.id   AF-A0A2Z6GBZ4-F1
#
_cell.length_a   1.000
_cell.length_b   1.000
_cell.length_c   1.000
_cell.angle_alpha   90.00
_cell.angle_beta   90.00
_cell.angle_gamma   90.00
#
_symmetry.space_group_name_H-M   'P 1'
#
loop_
_entity.id
_entity.type
_entity.pdbx_description
1 polymer ?
#
loop_
_entity_poly.entity_id
_entity_poly.type
_entity_poly.pdbx_seq_one_letter_code
_entity_poly.pdbx_strand_id
1 'polypeptide(L)'
;MSQNSLVIADGTGAQVLASVNNALDTLKTCFSGATPPGTPSPYQFWADTLTGLLKMRDAANTVWVPIAAMSGIGGNVVKTLTGGTYTLTEAEGEAASFEVNGTLTANQILVVPNNMPPFAVENLTSGAFTLTVKTALGTGQTISQGEISMLYCNGTNCEFISDTQGTSPKRGTYAAYRSGAVQTMTAAAWSQIILNTALVNTNGSAFISHNAATGLFTVLQSGQYEISAVLTAINPTAAYNAFNVALALNGAVAHYFGCGYSWAAAAGLKISVSGQTTRYLAAGTTVALWGNPNVAMNADFWGDSWGVGGCQLEMVYMG
;
A
#
# COMPACT_ATOMS: atom_id res chain seq x y z
N MET A 1 26.01 -26.89 30.82
CA MET A 1 26.94 -26.19 29.92
C MET A 1 28.12 -27.12 29.70
N SER A 2 28.31 -27.61 28.48
CA SER A 2 29.45 -28.46 28.12
C SER A 2 30.24 -27.77 27.02
N GLN A 3 31.35 -27.17 27.43
CA GLN A 3 32.37 -26.53 26.59
C GLN A 3 33.73 -27.13 26.94
N ASN A 4 33.80 -28.47 26.96
CA ASN A 4 35.01 -29.19 27.32
C ASN A 4 36.00 -29.22 26.14
N SER A 5 37.26 -29.54 26.42
CA SER A 5 38.27 -29.78 25.39
C SER A 5 37.84 -30.91 24.45
N LEU A 6 38.01 -30.68 23.14
CA LEU A 6 37.97 -31.76 22.13
C LEU A 6 39.35 -32.38 21.88
N VAL A 7 40.42 -31.81 22.46
CA VAL A 7 41.74 -32.42 22.50
C VAL A 7 41.79 -33.38 23.69
N ILE A 8 41.98 -34.66 23.41
CA ILE A 8 42.14 -35.72 24.40
C ILE A 8 43.64 -35.87 24.70
N ALA A 9 44.05 -35.61 25.93
CA ALA A 9 45.42 -35.79 26.37
C ALA A 9 45.70 -37.26 26.77
N ASP A 10 46.95 -37.68 26.65
CA ASP A 10 47.41 -38.98 27.14
C ASP A 10 47.23 -39.09 28.66
N GLY A 11 46.93 -40.30 29.14
CA GLY A 11 46.73 -40.56 30.56
C GLY A 11 46.34 -42.01 30.84
N THR A 12 45.83 -42.28 32.03
CA THR A 12 45.23 -43.59 32.35
C THR A 12 43.97 -43.81 31.50
N GLY A 13 43.63 -45.08 31.22
CA GLY A 13 42.45 -45.41 30.41
C GLY A 13 41.13 -44.81 30.96
N ALA A 14 41.02 -44.65 32.27
CA ALA A 14 39.89 -43.98 32.91
C ALA A 14 39.83 -42.46 32.61
N GLN A 15 40.98 -41.77 32.61
CA GLN A 15 41.07 -40.34 32.26
C GLN A 15 40.76 -40.09 30.78
N VAL A 16 41.25 -40.97 29.90
CA VAL A 16 40.96 -40.91 28.45
C VAL A 16 39.46 -41.10 28.21
N LEU A 17 38.85 -42.14 28.80
CA LEU A 17 37.40 -42.40 28.67
C LEU A 17 36.54 -41.23 29.18
N ALA A 18 36.88 -40.67 30.34
CA ALA A 18 36.18 -39.51 30.89
C ALA A 18 36.29 -38.28 29.95
N SER A 19 37.47 -38.04 29.40
CA SER A 19 37.71 -36.94 28.45
C SER A 19 36.92 -37.12 27.15
N VAL A 20 36.86 -38.35 26.61
CA VAL A 20 36.05 -38.68 25.42
C VAL A 20 34.56 -38.44 25.68
N ASN A 21 34.03 -38.88 26.82
CA ASN A 21 32.62 -38.62 27.18
C ASN A 21 32.32 -37.12 27.29
N ASN A 22 33.22 -36.35 27.89
CA ASN A 22 33.08 -34.89 28.01
C ASN A 22 33.15 -34.16 26.65
N ALA A 23 34.01 -34.63 25.73
CA ALA A 23 34.10 -34.12 24.37
C ALA A 23 32.83 -34.44 23.55
N LEU A 24 32.31 -35.67 23.67
CA LEU A 24 31.07 -36.08 23.01
C LEU A 24 29.85 -35.32 23.54
N ASP A 25 29.76 -35.06 24.84
CA ASP A 25 28.67 -34.23 25.39
C ASP A 25 28.77 -32.77 24.92
N THR A 26 29.98 -32.24 24.80
CA THR A 26 30.23 -30.89 24.24
C THR A 26 29.74 -30.76 22.80
N LEU A 27 30.00 -31.78 21.96
CA LEU A 27 29.48 -31.83 20.59
C LEU A 27 27.95 -31.99 20.58
N LYS A 28 27.41 -32.88 21.42
CA LYS A 28 25.97 -33.15 21.51
C LYS A 28 25.15 -31.93 21.92
N THR A 29 25.68 -31.04 22.76
CA THR A 29 24.97 -29.81 23.18
C THR A 29 25.29 -28.59 22.32
N CYS A 30 25.98 -28.75 21.19
CA CYS A 30 26.47 -27.64 20.36
C CYS A 30 27.25 -26.61 21.20
N PHE A 31 28.20 -27.07 22.01
CA PHE A 31 29.03 -26.25 22.90
C PHE A 31 28.22 -25.32 23.84
N SER A 32 27.10 -25.81 24.38
CA SER A 32 26.13 -24.99 25.14
C SER A 32 26.74 -24.21 26.30
N GLY A 33 26.47 -22.90 26.35
CA GLY A 33 26.87 -22.06 27.48
C GLY A 33 26.52 -20.57 27.30
N ALA A 34 26.56 -19.83 28.42
CA ALA A 34 26.28 -18.39 28.47
C ALA A 34 27.46 -17.51 28.03
N THR A 35 28.62 -18.12 27.77
CA THR A 35 29.82 -17.48 27.23
C THR A 35 30.26 -18.21 25.96
N PRO A 36 30.88 -17.53 24.98
CA PRO A 36 31.37 -18.17 23.78
C PRO A 36 32.46 -19.22 24.11
N PRO A 37 32.55 -20.31 23.33
CA PRO A 37 33.63 -21.30 23.46
C PRO A 37 35.01 -20.66 23.41
N GLY A 38 35.88 -20.98 24.38
CA GLY A 38 37.19 -20.33 24.54
C GLY A 38 38.21 -20.60 23.43
N THR A 39 38.00 -21.62 22.60
CA THR A 39 38.82 -21.94 21.42
C THR A 39 37.92 -22.12 20.19
N PRO A 40 37.42 -21.02 19.60
CA PRO A 40 36.47 -21.09 18.50
C PRO A 40 37.15 -21.55 17.20
N SER A 41 36.43 -22.34 16.41
CA SER A 41 36.82 -22.78 15.05
C SER A 41 35.83 -22.26 14.01
N PRO A 42 36.25 -22.01 12.74
CA PRO A 42 35.32 -21.67 11.67
C PRO A 42 34.17 -22.69 11.55
N TYR A 43 32.97 -22.22 11.24
CA TYR A 43 31.75 -23.03 11.08
C TYR A 43 31.30 -23.84 12.32
N GLN A 44 31.91 -23.63 13.48
CA GLN A 44 31.47 -24.23 14.74
C GLN A 44 30.10 -23.71 15.15
N PHE A 45 29.21 -24.57 15.66
CA PHE A 45 27.97 -24.15 16.32
C PHE A 45 28.19 -23.83 17.80
N TRP A 46 27.44 -22.85 18.31
CA TRP A 46 27.33 -22.52 19.73
C TRP A 46 25.86 -22.26 20.10
N ALA A 47 25.33 -23.04 21.04
CA ALA A 47 24.07 -22.75 21.71
C ALA A 47 24.31 -21.73 22.83
N ASP A 48 24.05 -20.45 22.53
CA ASP A 48 24.17 -19.33 23.46
C ASP A 48 22.98 -19.34 24.42
N THR A 49 23.22 -19.83 25.64
CA THR A 49 22.17 -19.95 26.67
C THR A 49 21.89 -18.62 27.38
N LEU A 50 22.61 -17.54 27.08
CA LEU A 50 22.33 -16.21 27.60
C LEU A 50 21.36 -15.47 26.68
N THR A 51 21.55 -15.54 25.36
CA THR A 51 20.65 -14.90 24.39
C THR A 51 19.54 -15.83 23.89
N GLY A 52 19.63 -17.14 24.13
CA GLY A 52 18.67 -18.13 23.64
C GLY A 52 18.78 -18.39 22.13
N LEU A 53 19.97 -18.18 21.55
CA LEU A 53 20.23 -18.28 20.12
C LEU A 53 21.15 -19.45 19.79
N LEU A 54 20.89 -20.14 18.69
CA LEU A 54 21.89 -20.95 18.01
C LEU A 54 22.70 -20.02 17.10
N LYS A 55 24.01 -19.96 17.35
CA LYS A 55 24.98 -19.17 16.59
C LYS A 55 25.96 -20.10 15.87
N MET A 56 26.50 -19.66 14.74
CA MET A 56 27.60 -20.33 14.04
C MET A 56 28.77 -19.38 13.87
N ARG A 57 29.99 -19.89 13.99
CA ARG A 57 31.20 -19.12 13.71
C ARG A 57 31.35 -18.91 12.20
N ASP A 58 31.64 -17.68 11.79
CA ASP A 58 31.90 -17.33 10.40
C ASP A 58 33.11 -18.07 9.80
N ALA A 59 33.20 -18.05 8.46
CA ALA A 59 34.30 -18.65 7.70
C ALA A 59 35.69 -18.12 8.07
N ALA A 60 35.79 -16.84 8.47
CA ALA A 60 37.05 -16.20 8.85
C ALA A 60 37.41 -16.39 10.34
N ASN A 61 36.55 -17.06 11.12
CA ASN A 61 36.70 -17.23 12.58
C ASN A 61 36.82 -15.90 13.35
N THR A 62 36.08 -14.87 12.93
CA THR A 62 36.05 -13.54 13.54
C THR A 62 34.77 -13.26 14.34
N VAL A 63 33.60 -13.71 13.87
CA VAL A 63 32.27 -13.33 14.38
C VAL A 63 31.38 -14.55 14.61
N TRP A 64 30.52 -14.48 15.63
CA TRP A 64 29.41 -15.43 15.82
C TRP A 64 28.16 -14.86 15.14
N VAL A 65 27.62 -15.61 14.17
CA VAL A 65 26.45 -15.23 13.37
C VAL A 65 25.22 -15.97 13.91
N PRO A 66 24.15 -15.27 14.32
CA PRO A 66 22.86 -15.90 14.63
C PRO A 66 22.30 -16.69 13.44
N ILE A 67 21.63 -17.80 13.73
CA ILE A 67 20.94 -18.64 12.72
C ILE A 67 19.47 -18.87 13.11
N ALA A 68 19.19 -18.99 14.41
CA ALA A 68 17.86 -19.29 14.91
C ALA A 68 17.73 -18.96 16.40
N ALA A 69 16.56 -18.51 16.82
CA ALA A 69 16.16 -18.62 18.23
C ALA A 69 15.90 -20.09 18.59
N MET A 70 16.44 -20.54 19.73
CA MET A 70 16.31 -21.91 20.22
C MET A 70 14.88 -22.26 20.66
N SER A 71 14.01 -21.26 20.81
CA SER A 71 12.57 -21.40 21.08
C SER A 71 11.73 -21.65 19.81
N GLY A 72 12.27 -21.40 18.62
CA GLY A 72 11.57 -21.55 17.33
C GLY A 72 12.06 -20.54 16.29
N ILE A 73 12.12 -20.96 15.03
CA ILE A 73 12.57 -20.12 13.89
C ILE A 73 11.39 -19.27 13.40
N GLY A 74 11.61 -17.96 13.17
CA GLY A 74 10.62 -17.09 12.55
C GLY A 74 9.34 -16.94 13.37
N GLY A 75 9.45 -16.94 14.70
CA GLY A 75 8.31 -16.77 15.60
C GLY A 75 7.71 -15.36 15.55
N ASN A 76 6.60 -15.19 16.26
CA ASN A 76 5.97 -13.90 16.51
C ASN A 76 6.48 -13.27 17.81
N VAL A 77 6.73 -11.97 17.80
CA VAL A 77 7.19 -11.20 18.97
C VAL A 77 6.18 -10.11 19.32
N VAL A 78 5.55 -10.24 20.49
CA VAL A 78 4.61 -9.25 21.02
C VAL A 78 5.34 -8.21 21.88
N LYS A 79 5.09 -6.93 21.65
CA LYS A 79 5.68 -5.80 22.38
C LYS A 79 4.63 -4.79 22.83
N THR A 80 4.45 -4.66 24.14
CA THR A 80 3.67 -3.58 24.74
C THR A 80 4.56 -2.36 24.93
N LEU A 81 4.31 -1.29 24.18
CA LEU A 81 5.10 -0.07 24.15
C LEU A 81 4.23 1.17 24.45
N THR A 82 4.84 2.24 24.93
CA THR A 82 4.16 3.49 25.35
C THR A 82 4.76 4.76 24.76
N GLY A 83 5.72 4.64 23.84
CA GLY A 83 6.42 5.75 23.18
C GLY A 83 7.94 5.72 23.41
N GLY A 84 8.68 6.49 22.61
CA GLY A 84 10.14 6.55 22.65
C GLY A 84 10.81 5.60 21.64
N THR A 85 11.99 5.10 21.93
CA THR A 85 12.75 4.21 21.04
C THR A 85 12.96 2.85 21.69
N TYR A 86 12.52 1.79 21.00
CA TYR A 86 12.78 0.40 21.38
C TYR A 86 13.66 -0.24 20.30
N THR A 87 14.85 -0.70 20.69
CA THR A 87 15.74 -1.48 19.80
C THR A 87 15.53 -2.96 20.07
N LEU A 88 15.28 -3.74 19.02
CA LEU A 88 15.14 -5.19 19.12
C LEU A 88 16.40 -5.82 19.73
N THR A 89 16.20 -6.82 20.58
CA THR A 89 17.30 -7.69 21.02
C THR A 89 17.76 -8.60 19.88
N GLU A 90 18.97 -9.17 20.01
CA GLU A 90 19.51 -10.14 19.02
C GLU A 90 18.54 -11.31 18.78
N ALA A 91 17.85 -11.78 19.83
CA ALA A 91 16.87 -12.86 19.73
C ALA A 91 15.55 -12.43 19.06
N GLU A 92 15.16 -11.17 19.22
CA GLU A 92 13.96 -10.61 18.57
C GLU A 92 14.20 -10.28 17.09
N GLY A 93 15.45 -10.06 16.70
CA GLY A 93 15.85 -9.89 15.30
C GLY A 93 15.65 -11.13 14.42
N GLU A 94 15.39 -12.30 15.02
CA GLU A 94 15.10 -13.57 14.32
C GLU A 94 13.60 -13.85 14.14
N ALA A 95 12.72 -12.91 14.55
CA ALA A 95 11.28 -13.03 14.42
C ALA A 95 10.81 -12.77 12.98
N ALA A 96 9.76 -13.48 12.54
CA ALA A 96 9.13 -13.22 11.23
C ALA A 96 7.95 -12.26 11.33
N SER A 97 7.41 -12.04 12.53
CA SER A 97 6.33 -11.07 12.77
C SER A 97 6.47 -10.36 14.12
N PHE A 98 5.98 -9.12 14.18
CA PHE A 98 5.88 -8.32 15.39
C PHE A 98 4.46 -7.82 15.62
N GLU A 99 3.94 -7.98 16.82
CA GLU A 99 2.72 -7.30 17.28
C GLU A 99 3.11 -6.19 18.24
N VAL A 100 2.92 -4.93 17.85
CA VAL A 100 3.19 -3.78 18.72
C VAL A 100 1.86 -3.26 19.26
N ASN A 101 1.67 -3.34 20.59
CA ASN A 101 0.45 -2.93 21.27
C ASN A 101 0.72 -1.95 22.43
N GLY A 102 -0.35 -1.46 23.07
CA GLY A 102 -0.28 -0.50 24.17
C GLY A 102 -0.80 0.89 23.80
N THR A 103 -0.83 1.80 24.78
CA THR A 103 -1.23 3.20 24.56
C THR A 103 0.00 4.08 24.50
N LEU A 104 0.26 4.65 23.33
CA LEU A 104 1.35 5.57 23.10
C LEU A 104 1.06 6.93 23.75
N THR A 105 2.07 7.45 24.42
CA THR A 105 2.12 8.81 25.01
C THR A 105 3.15 9.70 24.32
N ALA A 106 3.92 9.14 23.40
CA ALA A 106 4.83 9.79 22.47
C ALA A 106 4.98 8.91 21.21
N ASN A 107 5.57 9.43 20.13
CA ASN A 107 5.90 8.64 18.95
C ASN A 107 6.79 7.45 19.33
N GLN A 108 6.48 6.27 18.79
CA GLN A 108 7.23 5.04 18.99
C GLN A 108 8.13 4.76 17.80
N ILE A 109 9.40 4.51 18.06
CA ILE A 109 10.37 4.03 17.10
C ILE A 109 10.70 2.58 17.45
N LEU A 110 10.53 1.67 16.49
CA LEU A 110 11.00 0.29 16.57
C LEU A 110 12.27 0.16 15.71
N VAL A 111 13.41 -0.07 16.36
CA VAL A 111 14.71 -0.18 15.69
C VAL A 111 15.04 -1.65 15.44
N VAL A 112 15.10 -2.04 14.17
CA VAL A 112 15.37 -3.41 13.70
C VAL A 112 16.82 -3.54 13.17
N PRO A 113 17.37 -4.77 13.08
CA PRO A 113 18.69 -5.01 12.48
C PRO A 113 18.76 -4.58 11.01
N ASN A 114 19.91 -4.05 10.59
CA ASN A 114 20.11 -3.52 9.23
C ASN A 114 19.88 -4.54 8.10
N ASN A 115 20.15 -5.82 8.36
CA ASN A 115 20.07 -6.92 7.38
C ASN A 115 18.99 -7.95 7.75
N MET A 116 17.88 -7.50 8.32
CA MET A 116 16.78 -8.38 8.69
C MET A 116 16.06 -8.94 7.43
N PRO A 117 15.77 -10.25 7.35
CA PRO A 117 14.96 -10.82 6.27
C PRO A 117 13.52 -10.26 6.29
N PRO A 118 12.72 -10.44 5.23
CA PRO A 118 11.30 -10.08 5.21
C PRO A 118 10.53 -10.41 6.49
N PHE A 119 9.88 -9.41 7.10
CA PHE A 119 9.12 -9.54 8.34
C PHE A 119 7.80 -8.77 8.28
N ALA A 120 6.81 -9.23 9.05
CA ALA A 120 5.54 -8.53 9.25
C ALA A 120 5.55 -7.67 10.52
N VAL A 121 4.84 -6.55 10.50
CA VAL A 121 4.56 -5.72 11.68
C VAL A 121 3.08 -5.40 11.72
N GLU A 122 2.44 -5.70 12.84
CA GLU A 122 1.08 -5.32 13.17
C GLU A 122 1.10 -4.21 14.23
N ASN A 123 0.41 -3.10 13.96
CA ASN A 123 0.30 -1.97 14.88
C ASN A 123 -1.05 -1.98 15.62
N LEU A 124 -1.11 -2.71 16.73
CA LEU A 124 -2.24 -2.70 17.69
C LEU A 124 -2.10 -1.62 18.78
N THR A 125 -1.30 -0.58 18.56
CA THR A 125 -1.18 0.52 19.52
C THR A 125 -2.45 1.39 19.57
N SER A 126 -2.46 2.39 20.45
CA SER A 126 -3.53 3.38 20.59
C SER A 126 -2.98 4.74 21.00
N GLY A 127 -3.70 5.81 20.71
CA GLY A 127 -3.28 7.20 20.99
C GLY A 127 -2.89 7.96 19.71
N ALA A 128 -2.75 9.28 19.82
CA ALA A 128 -2.52 10.17 18.68
C ALA A 128 -1.03 10.28 18.29
N PHE A 129 -0.33 9.14 18.18
CA PHE A 129 1.11 9.05 17.95
C PHE A 129 1.45 7.98 16.91
N THR A 130 2.61 8.10 16.27
CA THR A 130 3.03 7.20 15.18
C THR A 130 3.88 6.03 15.69
N LEU A 131 3.75 4.86 15.05
CA LEU A 131 4.75 3.79 15.11
C LEU A 131 5.62 3.85 13.85
N THR A 132 6.92 4.05 14.01
CA THR A 132 7.91 4.08 12.93
C THR A 132 8.89 2.91 13.08
N VAL A 133 8.99 2.07 12.06
CA VAL A 133 9.93 0.93 11.98
C VAL A 133 11.13 1.35 11.15
N LYS A 134 12.34 1.29 11.72
CA LYS A 134 13.59 1.70 11.03
C LYS A 134 14.78 0.85 11.42
N THR A 135 15.82 0.85 10.59
CA THR A 135 17.18 0.47 11.00
C THR A 135 17.77 1.53 11.94
N ALA A 136 18.95 1.31 12.51
CA ALA A 136 19.58 2.29 13.41
C ALA A 136 19.78 3.68 12.77
N LEU A 137 20.16 3.73 11.49
CA LEU A 137 20.49 4.97 10.76
C LEU A 137 19.46 5.37 9.70
N GLY A 138 18.53 4.50 9.33
CA GLY A 138 17.52 4.75 8.30
C GLY A 138 16.45 5.77 8.71
N THR A 139 15.65 6.22 7.74
CA THR A 139 14.48 7.07 7.99
C THR A 139 13.30 6.26 8.50
N GLY A 140 13.12 5.03 8.00
CA GLY A 140 12.05 4.11 8.36
C GLY A 140 10.76 4.27 7.60
N GLN A 141 9.82 3.38 7.91
CA GLN A 141 8.43 3.43 7.47
C GLN A 141 7.51 3.64 8.67
N THR A 142 6.44 4.41 8.50
CA THR A 142 5.38 4.54 9.51
C THR A 142 4.28 3.54 9.22
N ILE A 143 3.87 2.77 10.23
CA ILE A 143 2.78 1.79 10.16
C ILE A 143 1.57 2.42 10.85
N SER A 144 0.44 2.57 10.18
CA SER A 144 -0.73 3.23 10.78
C SER A 144 -1.38 2.35 11.84
N GLN A 145 -2.12 2.98 12.76
CA GLN A 145 -2.81 2.25 13.83
C GLN A 145 -3.87 1.31 13.26
N GLY A 146 -3.86 0.04 13.68
CA GLY A 146 -4.73 -1.02 13.19
C GLY A 146 -4.28 -1.67 11.87
N GLU A 147 -3.10 -1.32 11.34
CA GLU A 147 -2.58 -1.92 10.10
C GLU A 147 -1.56 -3.04 10.36
N ILE A 148 -1.53 -4.00 9.42
CA ILE A 148 -0.47 -4.99 9.25
C ILE A 148 0.30 -4.61 7.99
N SER A 149 1.63 -4.70 8.02
CA SER A 149 2.51 -4.44 6.88
C SER A 149 3.68 -5.40 6.83
N MET A 150 4.17 -5.69 5.63
CA MET A 150 5.40 -6.48 5.43
C MET A 150 6.54 -5.59 4.94
N LEU A 151 7.68 -5.69 5.60
CA LEU A 151 8.88 -4.89 5.36
C LEU A 151 10.10 -5.78 5.12
N TYR A 152 11.10 -5.23 4.43
CA TYR A 152 12.45 -5.78 4.35
C TYR A 152 13.48 -4.69 4.67
N CYS A 153 14.70 -5.08 5.05
CA CYS A 153 15.80 -4.14 5.24
C CYS A 153 16.86 -4.30 4.15
N ASN A 154 17.30 -3.19 3.56
CA ASN A 154 18.29 -3.18 2.47
C ASN A 154 19.73 -2.91 2.93
N GLY A 155 20.04 -3.14 4.21
CA GLY A 155 21.30 -2.75 4.85
C GLY A 155 21.36 -1.31 5.35
N THR A 156 20.49 -0.42 4.83
CA THR A 156 20.46 1.00 5.22
C THR A 156 19.10 1.43 5.76
N ASN A 157 17.99 1.06 5.12
CA ASN A 157 16.63 1.46 5.51
C ASN A 157 15.66 0.27 5.53
N CYS A 158 14.52 0.46 6.20
CA CYS A 158 13.36 -0.43 6.07
C CYS A 158 12.48 0.06 4.93
N GLU A 159 12.03 -0.84 4.08
CA GLU A 159 11.15 -0.55 2.93
C GLU A 159 9.99 -1.55 2.92
N PHE A 160 8.84 -1.16 2.37
CA PHE A 160 7.72 -2.08 2.15
C PHE A 160 8.05 -3.08 1.04
N ILE A 161 7.53 -4.31 1.16
CA ILE A 161 7.70 -5.36 0.15
C ILE A 161 6.80 -5.16 -1.08
N SER A 162 5.80 -4.27 -0.99
CA SER A 162 4.99 -3.80 -2.12
C SER A 162 5.29 -2.34 -2.49
N ASP A 163 5.32 -2.05 -3.79
CA ASP A 163 5.19 -0.70 -4.38
C ASP A 163 3.78 -0.11 -4.21
N THR A 164 3.04 -0.57 -3.21
CA THR A 164 1.67 -0.14 -2.94
C THR A 164 1.42 -0.28 -1.45
N GLN A 165 1.53 0.86 -0.78
CA GLN A 165 1.02 1.14 0.56
C GLN A 165 -0.48 0.77 0.66
N GLY A 166 -0.94 0.52 1.89
CA GLY A 166 -2.24 -0.03 2.24
C GLY A 166 -3.44 0.33 1.33
N THR A 167 -4.10 -0.70 0.82
CA THR A 167 -5.56 -0.92 0.94
C THR A 167 -5.94 -2.32 0.47
N SER A 168 -7.15 -2.77 0.85
CA SER A 168 -7.75 -4.08 0.54
C SER A 168 -7.91 -4.32 -0.99
N PRO A 169 -8.36 -5.51 -1.46
CA PRO A 169 -8.02 -6.02 -2.79
C PRO A 169 -8.41 -5.06 -3.94
N LYS A 170 -7.38 -4.56 -4.64
CA LYS A 170 -7.43 -3.74 -5.86
C LYS A 170 -8.52 -2.65 -5.87
N ARG A 171 -8.26 -1.53 -5.20
CA ARG A 171 -8.83 -0.25 -5.69
C ARG A 171 -8.13 0.15 -6.97
N GLY A 172 -8.88 0.17 -8.07
CA GLY A 172 -8.44 0.85 -9.27
C GLY A 172 -8.18 2.33 -8.99
N THR A 173 -7.21 2.91 -9.69
CA THR A 173 -6.86 4.32 -9.48
C THR A 173 -7.98 5.21 -9.99
N TYR A 174 -8.59 5.96 -9.07
CA TYR A 174 -9.77 6.80 -9.28
C TYR A 174 -9.36 8.21 -9.72
N ALA A 175 -10.03 8.72 -10.75
CA ALA A 175 -10.00 10.13 -11.14
C ALA A 175 -11.42 10.59 -11.47
N ALA A 176 -11.78 11.80 -11.04
CA ALA A 176 -13.06 12.41 -11.37
C ALA A 176 -12.90 13.89 -11.69
N TYR A 177 -13.86 14.42 -12.44
CA TYR A 177 -13.84 15.77 -12.99
C TYR A 177 -15.26 16.30 -13.11
N ARG A 178 -15.44 17.62 -12.98
CA ARG A 178 -16.73 18.31 -13.07
C ARG A 178 -16.62 19.50 -14.03
N SER A 179 -17.75 20.02 -14.51
CA SER A 179 -17.76 21.36 -15.09
C SER A 179 -17.32 22.40 -14.05
N GLY A 180 -17.04 23.63 -14.48
CA GLY A 180 -16.75 24.77 -13.59
C GLY A 180 -17.64 25.99 -13.86
N ALA A 181 -18.51 25.86 -14.86
CA ALA A 181 -19.47 26.85 -15.31
C ALA A 181 -20.60 26.15 -16.05
N VAL A 182 -21.77 26.80 -16.07
CA VAL A 182 -22.89 26.40 -16.92
C VAL A 182 -22.48 26.52 -18.38
N GLN A 183 -22.83 25.53 -19.22
CA GLN A 183 -22.43 25.49 -20.63
C GLN A 183 -23.61 25.30 -21.57
N THR A 184 -23.70 26.14 -22.59
CA THR A 184 -24.75 26.07 -23.60
C THR A 184 -24.41 25.04 -24.68
N MET A 185 -25.34 24.11 -24.90
CA MET A 185 -25.26 23.02 -25.87
C MET A 185 -26.22 23.32 -27.03
N THR A 186 -25.82 23.01 -28.27
CA THR A 186 -26.61 23.32 -29.47
C THR A 186 -27.46 22.13 -29.92
N ALA A 187 -28.60 22.43 -30.57
CA ALA A 187 -29.62 21.44 -30.93
C ALA A 187 -29.29 20.54 -32.14
N ALA A 188 -28.22 20.87 -32.87
CA ALA A 188 -27.98 20.36 -34.22
C ALA A 188 -26.79 19.40 -34.33
N ALA A 189 -26.02 19.23 -33.25
CA ALA A 189 -24.81 18.42 -33.24
C ALA A 189 -24.48 17.93 -31.83
N TRP A 190 -23.72 16.84 -31.75
CA TRP A 190 -23.05 16.47 -30.52
C TRP A 190 -22.04 17.54 -30.14
N SER A 191 -22.12 18.00 -28.89
CA SER A 191 -21.25 19.02 -28.32
C SER A 191 -20.55 18.49 -27.08
N GLN A 192 -19.27 18.83 -26.94
CA GLN A 192 -18.47 18.48 -25.77
C GLN A 192 -18.87 19.32 -24.56
N ILE A 193 -19.03 18.67 -23.40
CA ILE A 193 -19.08 19.35 -22.11
C ILE A 193 -17.66 19.45 -21.57
N ILE A 194 -17.21 20.67 -21.32
CA ILE A 194 -15.89 21.01 -20.80
C ILE A 194 -15.90 20.79 -19.28
N LEU A 195 -15.19 19.78 -18.80
CA LEU A 195 -15.07 19.46 -17.38
C LEU A 195 -13.83 20.11 -16.76
N ASN A 196 -13.76 21.45 -16.83
CA ASN A 196 -12.57 22.23 -16.46
C ASN A 196 -12.24 22.27 -14.96
N THR A 197 -13.02 21.64 -14.06
CA THR A 197 -12.62 21.47 -12.66
C THR A 197 -12.23 20.01 -12.37
N ALA A 198 -11.03 19.83 -11.82
CA ALA A 198 -10.54 18.53 -11.36
C ALA A 198 -11.07 18.20 -9.96
N LEU A 199 -11.27 16.91 -9.65
CA LEU A 199 -11.88 16.49 -8.39
C LEU A 199 -10.86 15.98 -7.35
N VAL A 200 -10.88 16.63 -6.18
CA VAL A 200 -10.83 16.17 -4.78
C VAL A 200 -9.98 14.94 -4.35
N ASN A 201 -9.71 13.91 -5.16
CA ASN A 201 -8.91 12.76 -4.70
C ASN A 201 -8.21 11.98 -5.83
N THR A 202 -7.14 12.55 -6.40
CA THR A 202 -6.29 11.89 -7.41
C THR A 202 -5.06 11.22 -6.79
N ASN A 203 -5.13 9.91 -6.53
CA ASN A 203 -3.92 9.08 -6.32
C ASN A 203 -3.23 8.74 -7.67
N GLY A 204 -3.42 9.56 -8.72
CA GLY A 204 -3.61 9.02 -10.08
C GLY A 204 -3.10 9.81 -11.27
N SER A 205 -2.09 10.65 -11.10
CA SER A 205 -1.44 11.37 -12.22
C SER A 205 -0.79 10.45 -13.27
N ALA A 206 -0.69 9.14 -13.01
CA ALA A 206 0.01 8.18 -13.87
C ALA A 206 -0.83 7.65 -15.05
N PHE A 207 -2.17 7.64 -14.96
CA PHE A 207 -3.04 6.91 -15.91
C PHE A 207 -3.88 7.81 -16.82
N ILE A 208 -4.21 9.03 -16.38
CA ILE A 208 -5.03 10.00 -17.12
C ILE A 208 -4.48 11.41 -16.86
N SER A 209 -4.32 12.22 -17.92
CA SER A 209 -4.12 13.67 -17.80
C SER A 209 -5.37 14.42 -18.25
N HIS A 210 -5.56 15.63 -17.70
CA HIS A 210 -6.68 16.52 -18.04
C HIS A 210 -6.15 17.88 -18.50
N ASN A 211 -6.60 18.34 -19.66
CA ASN A 211 -6.33 19.69 -20.14
C ASN A 211 -7.54 20.59 -19.85
N ALA A 212 -7.46 21.38 -18.77
CA ALA A 212 -8.54 22.27 -18.34
C ALA A 212 -8.91 23.38 -19.36
N ALA A 213 -8.04 23.69 -20.32
CA ALA A 213 -8.33 24.68 -21.37
C ALA A 213 -9.17 24.08 -22.52
N THR A 214 -9.05 22.78 -22.79
CA THR A 214 -9.83 22.09 -23.84
C THR A 214 -10.91 21.15 -23.29
N GLY A 215 -10.92 20.89 -21.97
CA GLY A 215 -11.81 19.94 -21.31
C GLY A 215 -11.61 18.48 -21.74
N LEU A 216 -10.47 18.16 -22.37
CA LEU A 216 -10.15 16.82 -22.86
C LEU A 216 -9.32 16.05 -21.83
N PHE A 217 -9.63 14.77 -21.70
CA PHE A 217 -8.85 13.80 -20.95
C PHE A 217 -8.00 12.98 -21.91
N THR A 218 -6.75 12.69 -21.55
CA THR A 218 -5.87 11.82 -22.32
C THR A 218 -5.44 10.64 -21.45
N VAL A 219 -5.75 9.42 -21.90
CA VAL A 219 -5.28 8.19 -21.28
C VAL A 219 -3.76 8.10 -21.45
N LEU A 220 -3.03 7.95 -20.36
CA LEU A 220 -1.57 7.84 -20.34
C LEU A 220 -1.09 6.39 -20.39
N GLN A 221 -1.91 5.43 -19.94
CA GLN A 221 -1.58 4.01 -19.91
C GLN A 221 -2.72 3.16 -20.49
N SER A 222 -2.37 2.20 -21.34
CA SER A 222 -3.33 1.24 -21.90
C SER A 222 -3.84 0.26 -20.85
N GLY A 223 -5.13 -0.09 -20.91
CA GLY A 223 -5.74 -1.14 -20.08
C GLY A 223 -7.25 -0.97 -19.93
N GLN A 224 -7.86 -1.71 -19.02
CA GLN A 224 -9.30 -1.67 -18.77
C GLN A 224 -9.67 -0.54 -17.80
N TYR A 225 -10.63 0.29 -18.20
CA TYR A 225 -11.18 1.39 -17.41
C TYR A 225 -12.66 1.18 -17.16
N GLU A 226 -13.08 1.40 -15.92
CA GLU A 226 -14.48 1.61 -15.55
C GLU A 226 -14.74 3.12 -15.59
N ILE A 227 -15.81 3.53 -16.28
CA ILE A 227 -16.10 4.92 -16.62
C ILE A 227 -17.54 5.21 -16.25
N SER A 228 -17.74 6.12 -15.31
CA SER A 228 -19.04 6.53 -14.79
C SER A 228 -19.29 8.01 -15.10
N ALA A 229 -20.50 8.33 -15.52
CA ALA A 229 -20.85 9.68 -15.96
C ALA A 229 -22.24 10.08 -15.44
N VAL A 230 -22.37 11.34 -15.05
CA VAL A 230 -23.67 11.96 -14.78
C VAL A 230 -23.70 13.32 -15.46
N LEU A 231 -24.75 13.58 -16.22
CA LEU A 231 -24.95 14.83 -16.94
C LEU A 231 -26.34 15.38 -16.63
N THR A 232 -26.37 16.63 -16.14
CA THR A 232 -27.61 17.34 -15.80
C THR A 232 -27.74 18.58 -16.67
N ALA A 233 -28.85 18.69 -17.38
CA ALA A 233 -29.18 19.84 -18.22
C ALA A 233 -30.46 20.53 -17.74
N ILE A 234 -30.51 21.86 -17.85
CA ILE A 234 -31.69 22.67 -17.57
C ILE A 234 -32.48 22.84 -18.86
N ASN A 235 -33.77 22.49 -18.81
CA ASN A 235 -34.74 22.76 -19.86
C ASN A 235 -35.07 24.27 -19.89
N PRO A 236 -34.75 25.00 -20.98
CA PRO A 236 -34.94 26.46 -21.02
C PRO A 236 -36.35 26.89 -21.42
N THR A 237 -37.25 25.97 -21.78
CA THR A 237 -38.60 26.30 -22.29
C THR A 237 -39.68 25.40 -21.70
N ALA A 238 -40.92 25.88 -21.71
CA ALA A 238 -42.11 25.10 -21.37
C ALA A 238 -42.50 24.16 -22.54
N ALA A 239 -41.61 23.25 -22.92
CA ALA A 239 -41.78 22.35 -24.06
C ALA A 239 -41.32 20.92 -23.77
N TYR A 240 -41.75 19.98 -24.62
CA TYR A 240 -41.23 18.62 -24.63
C TYR A 240 -39.81 18.61 -25.21
N ASN A 241 -38.82 18.29 -24.38
CA ASN A 241 -37.41 18.29 -24.75
C ASN A 241 -36.77 16.95 -24.43
N ALA A 242 -35.97 16.47 -25.39
CA ALA A 242 -35.18 15.23 -25.30
C ALA A 242 -33.69 15.57 -25.29
N PHE A 243 -32.92 14.82 -24.51
CA PHE A 243 -31.50 15.05 -24.29
C PHE A 243 -30.72 13.74 -24.29
N ASN A 244 -29.78 13.60 -25.24
CA ASN A 244 -28.97 12.40 -25.39
C ASN A 244 -27.57 12.61 -24.80
N VAL A 245 -27.02 11.59 -24.15
CA VAL A 245 -25.72 11.66 -23.46
C VAL A 245 -24.82 10.51 -23.88
N ALA A 246 -23.55 10.81 -24.15
CA ALA A 246 -22.57 9.84 -24.63
C ALA A 246 -21.15 10.08 -24.10
N LEU A 247 -20.40 8.99 -24.01
CA LEU A 247 -18.94 9.01 -23.97
C LEU A 247 -18.42 9.17 -25.40
N ALA A 248 -17.57 10.15 -25.63
CA ALA A 248 -16.80 10.28 -26.85
C ALA A 248 -15.34 9.85 -26.64
N LEU A 249 -14.81 9.09 -27.59
CA LEU A 249 -13.41 8.68 -27.66
C LEU A 249 -12.83 9.19 -28.97
N ASN A 250 -11.69 9.88 -28.94
CA ASN A 250 -11.00 10.40 -30.14
C ASN A 250 -11.91 11.20 -31.08
N GLY A 251 -12.84 12.00 -30.52
CA GLY A 251 -13.77 12.83 -31.29
C GLY A 251 -14.94 12.07 -31.94
N ALA A 252 -15.22 10.83 -31.53
CA ALA A 252 -16.36 10.05 -31.99
C ALA A 252 -17.18 9.48 -30.82
N VAL A 253 -18.51 9.41 -30.97
CA VAL A 253 -19.41 8.78 -29.97
C VAL A 253 -19.10 7.29 -29.88
N ALA A 254 -18.73 6.83 -28.68
CA ALA A 254 -18.29 5.46 -28.41
C ALA A 254 -19.22 4.69 -27.46
N HIS A 255 -19.97 5.36 -26.58
CA HIS A 255 -20.94 4.73 -25.70
C HIS A 255 -22.12 5.67 -25.42
N TYR A 256 -23.35 5.18 -25.48
CA TYR A 256 -24.55 5.93 -25.12
C TYR A 256 -24.90 5.66 -23.66
N PHE A 257 -24.91 6.69 -22.82
CA PHE A 257 -25.34 6.57 -21.42
C PHE A 257 -26.86 6.66 -21.26
N GLY A 258 -27.58 7.12 -22.29
CA GLY A 258 -29.04 7.11 -22.36
C GLY A 258 -29.61 8.41 -22.92
N CYS A 259 -30.94 8.51 -22.84
CA CYS A 259 -31.70 9.70 -23.17
C CYS A 259 -32.59 10.11 -21.99
N GLY A 260 -32.58 11.40 -21.67
CA GLY A 260 -33.49 12.03 -20.72
C GLY A 260 -34.61 12.74 -21.47
N TYR A 261 -35.85 12.60 -21.00
CA TYR A 261 -37.01 13.30 -21.53
C TYR A 261 -37.65 14.14 -20.42
N SER A 262 -38.15 15.33 -20.78
CA SER A 262 -39.05 16.06 -19.90
C SER A 262 -40.20 16.68 -20.68
N TRP A 263 -41.38 16.66 -20.07
CA TRP A 263 -42.51 17.47 -20.49
C TRP A 263 -42.73 18.54 -19.43
N ALA A 264 -42.22 19.74 -19.68
CA ALA A 264 -42.24 20.83 -18.71
C ALA A 264 -43.29 21.88 -19.10
N ALA A 265 -44.17 22.24 -18.15
CA ALA A 265 -45.06 23.39 -18.30
C ALA A 265 -44.38 24.74 -17.96
N ALA A 266 -43.13 24.71 -17.50
CA ALA A 266 -42.33 25.88 -17.14
C ALA A 266 -40.84 25.65 -17.50
N ALA A 267 -40.14 26.74 -17.82
CA ALA A 267 -38.68 26.73 -17.97
C ALA A 267 -37.98 26.50 -16.62
N GLY A 268 -36.77 25.94 -16.65
CA GLY A 268 -35.93 25.72 -15.46
C GLY A 268 -35.88 24.29 -14.93
N LEU A 269 -36.68 23.37 -15.49
CA LEU A 269 -36.69 21.97 -15.04
C LEU A 269 -35.36 21.26 -15.35
N LYS A 270 -34.78 20.58 -14.37
CA LYS A 270 -33.54 19.80 -14.53
C LYS A 270 -33.84 18.40 -15.08
N ILE A 271 -33.06 17.96 -16.06
CA ILE A 271 -33.05 16.61 -16.64
C ILE A 271 -31.69 16.00 -16.36
N SER A 272 -31.64 14.84 -15.70
CA SER A 272 -30.38 14.14 -15.40
C SER A 272 -30.34 12.78 -16.08
N VAL A 273 -29.18 12.43 -16.64
CA VAL A 273 -28.87 11.10 -17.18
C VAL A 273 -27.58 10.63 -16.52
N SER A 274 -27.57 9.39 -16.05
CA SER A 274 -26.42 8.75 -15.42
C SER A 274 -26.17 7.37 -16.03
N GLY A 275 -24.92 7.01 -16.26
CA GLY A 275 -24.56 5.69 -16.78
C GLY A 275 -23.12 5.33 -16.49
N GLN A 276 -22.81 4.05 -16.69
CA GLN A 276 -21.52 3.44 -16.41
C GLN A 276 -21.16 2.48 -17.54
N THR A 277 -19.89 2.41 -17.91
CA THR A 277 -19.36 1.47 -18.89
C THR A 277 -17.95 1.03 -18.54
N THR A 278 -17.60 -0.20 -18.90
CA THR A 278 -16.23 -0.70 -18.79
C THR A 278 -15.66 -0.87 -20.20
N ARG A 279 -14.50 -0.27 -20.48
CA ARG A 279 -13.85 -0.34 -21.79
C ARG A 279 -12.35 -0.46 -21.66
N TYR A 280 -11.73 -1.21 -22.57
CA TYR A 280 -10.30 -1.12 -22.81
C TYR A 280 -10.00 0.20 -23.54
N LEU A 281 -9.08 1.00 -23.03
CA LEU A 281 -8.58 2.21 -23.67
C LEU A 281 -7.07 2.07 -23.88
N ALA A 282 -6.57 2.55 -25.02
CA ALA A 282 -5.13 2.59 -25.29
C ALA A 282 -4.53 3.92 -24.78
N ALA A 283 -3.25 3.92 -24.41
CA ALA A 283 -2.48 5.14 -24.19
C ALA A 283 -2.59 6.08 -25.42
N GLY A 284 -2.73 7.37 -25.16
CA GLY A 284 -3.03 8.40 -26.18
C GLY A 284 -4.51 8.54 -26.53
N THR A 285 -5.41 7.67 -26.04
CA THR A 285 -6.86 7.83 -26.29
C THR A 285 -7.36 9.08 -25.58
N THR A 286 -8.00 9.97 -26.33
CA THR A 286 -8.71 11.12 -25.76
C THR A 286 -10.13 10.74 -25.39
N VAL A 287 -10.60 11.20 -24.23
CA VAL A 287 -11.92 10.91 -23.66
C VAL A 287 -12.64 12.22 -23.37
N ALA A 288 -13.95 12.27 -23.62
CA ALA A 288 -14.80 13.42 -23.32
C ALA A 288 -16.25 12.99 -23.05
N LEU A 289 -17.00 13.80 -22.28
CA LEU A 289 -18.45 13.71 -22.22
C LEU A 289 -19.09 14.61 -23.26
N TRP A 290 -19.98 14.04 -24.06
CA TRP A 290 -20.72 14.74 -25.09
C TRP A 290 -22.23 14.61 -24.83
N GLY A 291 -22.98 15.63 -25.25
CA GLY A 291 -24.43 15.56 -25.28
C GLY A 291 -25.01 16.20 -26.53
N ASN A 292 -26.25 15.84 -26.83
CA ASN A 292 -26.98 16.30 -28.00
C ASN A 292 -28.47 16.44 -27.63
N PRO A 293 -28.91 17.65 -27.27
CA PRO A 293 -30.32 17.95 -27.02
C PRO A 293 -31.08 18.24 -28.33
N ASN A 294 -32.38 17.99 -28.38
CA ASN A 294 -33.20 18.33 -29.55
C ASN A 294 -33.50 19.84 -29.69
N VAL A 295 -33.22 20.64 -28.66
CA VAL A 295 -33.32 22.11 -28.59
C VAL A 295 -32.09 22.61 -27.83
N ALA A 296 -31.64 23.85 -28.03
CA ALA A 296 -30.50 24.34 -27.25
C ALA A 296 -30.79 24.26 -25.74
N MET A 297 -29.85 23.78 -24.94
CA MET A 297 -30.01 23.55 -23.49
C MET A 297 -28.73 23.94 -22.75
N ASN A 298 -28.84 24.18 -21.44
CA ASN A 298 -27.68 24.50 -20.60
C ASN A 298 -27.32 23.31 -19.70
N ALA A 299 -26.09 22.79 -19.83
CA ALA A 299 -25.48 21.84 -18.90
C ALA A 299 -25.15 22.55 -17.57
N ASP A 300 -25.64 22.03 -16.45
CA ASP A 300 -25.66 22.71 -15.14
C ASP A 300 -24.42 22.40 -14.28
N PHE A 301 -23.87 23.42 -13.62
CA PHE A 301 -22.73 23.35 -12.71
C PHE A 301 -23.12 23.42 -11.21
N TRP A 302 -24.41 23.38 -10.90
CA TRP A 302 -24.99 23.39 -9.55
C TRP A 302 -25.12 24.73 -8.83
N GLY A 303 -26.23 24.81 -8.08
CA GLY A 303 -26.65 25.87 -7.19
C GLY A 303 -27.91 25.40 -6.45
N ASP A 304 -27.78 25.31 -5.12
CA ASP A 304 -28.82 25.19 -4.09
C ASP A 304 -29.67 23.90 -3.98
N SER A 305 -29.41 23.14 -2.90
CA SER A 305 -30.33 22.21 -2.17
C SER A 305 -30.96 21.07 -3.00
N TRP A 306 -30.54 19.80 -2.99
CA TRP A 306 -29.79 18.97 -2.03
C TRP A 306 -28.98 17.90 -2.81
N GLY A 307 -27.89 17.34 -2.26
CA GLY A 307 -26.95 16.37 -2.93
C GLY A 307 -27.63 15.27 -3.77
N VAL A 308 -27.17 14.83 -4.96
CA VAL A 308 -25.92 15.03 -5.73
C VAL A 308 -26.26 14.80 -7.24
N GLY A 309 -25.65 15.37 -8.29
CA GLY A 309 -24.54 16.33 -8.45
C GLY A 309 -24.56 16.99 -9.84
N GLY A 310 -23.61 17.88 -10.14
CA GLY A 310 -23.49 18.55 -11.46
C GLY A 310 -22.89 17.67 -12.56
N CYS A 311 -22.69 18.22 -13.75
CA CYS A 311 -22.03 17.51 -14.86
C CYS A 311 -20.67 16.94 -14.41
N GLN A 312 -20.50 15.61 -14.47
CA GLN A 312 -19.32 14.92 -13.95
C GLN A 312 -18.94 13.69 -14.79
N LEU A 313 -17.63 13.45 -14.88
CA LEU A 313 -17.01 12.23 -15.42
C LEU A 313 -16.11 11.63 -14.34
N GLU A 314 -16.16 10.31 -14.21
CA GLU A 314 -15.34 9.50 -13.32
C GLU A 314 -14.73 8.36 -14.12
N MET A 315 -13.46 8.04 -13.84
CA MET A 315 -12.69 6.99 -14.48
C MET A 315 -11.84 6.25 -13.44
N VAL A 316 -11.89 4.92 -13.48
CA VAL A 316 -11.19 4.03 -12.57
C VAL A 316 -10.38 3.02 -13.38
N TYR A 317 -9.06 3.00 -13.21
CA TYR A 317 -8.17 2.06 -13.91
C TYR A 317 -8.18 0.68 -13.22
N MET A 318 -8.60 -0.37 -13.93
CA MET A 318 -8.83 -1.72 -13.38
C MET A 318 -7.69 -2.72 -13.66
N GLY A 319 -6.82 -2.43 -14.64
CA GLY A 319 -5.77 -3.32 -15.16
C GLY A 319 -5.73 -3.33 -16.68
#